data_AF-L7UE43-F1
#
_entry.id   AF-L7UE43-F1
#
_cell.length_a   1.000
_cell.length_b   1.000
_cell.length_c   1.000
_cell.angle_alpha   90.00
_cell.angle_beta   90.00
_cell.angle_gamma   90.00
#
_symmetry.space_group_name_H-M   'P 1'
#
loop_
_entity.id
_entity.type
_entity.pdbx_description
1 polymer ?
#
loop_
_entity_poly.entity_id
_entity_poly.type
_entity_poly.pdbx_seq_one_letter_code
_entity_poly.pdbx_strand_id
1 'polypeptide(L)'
;MNRMSAWMPWTAVSLLVGCGGALDETASPVEEALIEQTVVWVDDQGVTEHSTRFITRAEQQAQFAARAARREAPAADRSALAYPAPVIDCNNQNSLWLFDRADYLGRQLCLYRRPGDSLAALDLGKTIRYFDPASPFPRYWAGAVRSLSSGSDKGQLSQCDLVRNFCSTSPFDPFIAFNAWQNIANIPASPNTAWLNTY
;
A
#
# COMPACT_ATOMS: atom_id res chain seq x y z
N MET A 1 40.89 -15.77 -51.72
CA MET A 1 40.61 -16.97 -50.91
C MET A 1 39.10 -17.13 -50.81
N ASN A 2 38.61 -18.26 -51.31
CA ASN A 2 37.22 -18.57 -51.62
C ASN A 2 36.31 -18.54 -50.39
N ARG A 3 35.14 -17.91 -50.49
CA ARG A 3 34.03 -18.11 -49.55
C ARG A 3 32.89 -18.88 -50.22
N MET A 4 32.62 -20.05 -49.65
CA MET A 4 31.51 -20.97 -49.87
C MET A 4 30.17 -20.28 -49.53
N SER A 5 29.14 -20.43 -50.37
CA SER A 5 28.06 -21.45 -50.32
C SER A 5 27.06 -21.27 -49.18
N ALA A 6 25.78 -21.11 -49.53
CA ALA A 6 24.63 -21.77 -48.88
C ALA A 6 23.30 -21.25 -49.47
N TRP A 7 22.74 -22.00 -50.43
CA TRP A 7 21.31 -22.02 -50.70
C TRP A 7 20.62 -22.85 -49.61
N MET A 8 19.49 -22.40 -49.07
CA MET A 8 18.45 -23.26 -48.47
C MET A 8 17.15 -22.46 -48.18
N PRO A 9 15.99 -23.11 -48.03
CA PRO A 9 14.86 -22.92 -48.92
C PRO A 9 13.59 -22.41 -48.20
N TRP A 10 12.55 -22.26 -49.01
CA TRP A 10 11.15 -22.03 -48.66
C TRP A 10 10.63 -22.80 -47.43
N THR A 11 9.86 -22.10 -46.60
CA THR A 11 8.89 -22.71 -45.69
C THR A 11 7.48 -22.28 -46.07
N ALA A 12 6.67 -23.30 -46.38
CA ALA A 12 5.28 -23.21 -46.77
C ALA A 12 4.38 -22.85 -45.57
N VAL A 13 3.43 -21.95 -45.82
CA VAL A 13 2.31 -21.61 -44.95
C VAL A 13 1.36 -22.81 -44.90
N SER A 14 1.13 -23.35 -43.71
CA SER A 14 0.07 -24.33 -43.45
C SER A 14 -0.99 -23.69 -42.56
N LEU A 15 -2.09 -23.27 -43.19
CA LEU A 15 -3.35 -22.91 -42.54
C LEU A 15 -4.03 -24.19 -42.06
N LEU A 16 -4.06 -24.43 -40.74
CA LEU A 16 -4.97 -25.40 -40.13
C LEU A 16 -6.20 -24.64 -39.61
N VAL A 17 -7.27 -24.73 -40.40
CA VAL A 17 -8.65 -24.46 -39.97
C VAL A 17 -9.11 -25.70 -39.19
N GLY A 18 -9.30 -25.55 -37.88
CA GLY A 18 -9.82 -26.57 -36.98
C GLY A 18 -11.05 -26.04 -36.24
N CYS A 19 -12.14 -26.77 -36.36
CA CYS A 19 -13.51 -26.41 -36.01
C CYS A 19 -13.86 -26.72 -34.54
N GLY A 20 -14.70 -25.88 -33.94
CA GLY A 20 -15.78 -26.26 -33.03
C GLY A 20 -15.44 -27.10 -31.79
N GLY A 21 -15.03 -26.42 -30.71
CA GLY A 21 -15.27 -26.90 -29.34
C GLY A 21 -16.28 -25.97 -28.69
N ALA A 22 -17.42 -26.50 -28.26
CA ALA A 22 -18.35 -25.78 -27.40
C ALA A 22 -17.59 -25.37 -26.13
N LEU A 23 -17.43 -24.07 -25.92
CA LEU A 23 -16.99 -23.56 -24.63
C LEU A 23 -18.19 -23.73 -23.70
N ASP A 24 -18.14 -24.75 -22.86
CA ASP A 24 -18.88 -24.79 -21.61
C ASP A 24 -18.41 -23.56 -20.81
N GLU A 25 -19.10 -22.44 -21.02
CA GLU A 25 -18.91 -21.19 -20.29
C GLU A 25 -19.63 -21.30 -18.94
N THR A 26 -19.34 -22.36 -18.18
CA THR A 26 -19.33 -22.21 -16.73
C THR A 26 -18.05 -21.46 -16.41
N ALA A 27 -18.08 -20.14 -16.62
CA ALA A 27 -17.15 -19.24 -15.98
C ALA A 27 -17.27 -19.50 -14.48
N SER A 28 -16.36 -20.31 -13.92
CA SER A 28 -16.14 -20.33 -12.48
C SER A 28 -16.03 -18.86 -12.06
N PRO A 29 -16.82 -18.40 -11.07
CA PRO A 29 -16.71 -17.02 -10.61
C PRO A 29 -15.23 -16.83 -10.28
N VAL A 30 -14.59 -15.89 -10.98
CA VAL A 30 -13.20 -15.52 -10.70
C VAL A 30 -13.20 -15.07 -9.25
N GLU A 31 -12.71 -15.93 -8.37
CA GLU A 31 -12.64 -15.66 -6.94
C GLU A 31 -11.77 -14.41 -6.79
N GLU A 32 -12.42 -13.29 -6.46
CA GLU A 32 -11.75 -12.00 -6.45
C GLU A 32 -10.65 -12.04 -5.39
N ALA A 33 -9.40 -11.81 -5.82
CA ALA A 33 -8.26 -11.88 -4.92
C ALA A 33 -8.44 -10.90 -3.75
N LEU A 34 -8.61 -11.46 -2.55
CA LEU A 34 -8.75 -10.71 -1.32
C LEU A 34 -7.41 -10.06 -0.94
N ILE A 35 -7.47 -8.77 -0.60
CA ILE A 35 -6.34 -7.97 -0.16
C ILE A 35 -6.45 -7.80 1.35
N GLU A 36 -5.38 -8.12 2.08
CA GLU A 36 -5.32 -7.85 3.52
C GLU A 36 -5.10 -6.36 3.75
N GLN A 37 -6.03 -5.75 4.47
CA GLN A 37 -5.97 -4.37 4.92
C GLN A 37 -5.88 -4.34 6.44
N THR A 38 -4.84 -3.69 6.95
CA THR A 38 -4.60 -3.48 8.38
C THR A 38 -4.73 -2.01 8.71
N VAL A 39 -5.60 -1.66 9.64
CA VAL A 39 -5.70 -0.32 10.24
C VAL A 39 -4.98 -0.34 11.57
N VAL A 40 -4.09 0.61 11.78
CA VAL A 40 -3.35 0.78 13.03
C VAL A 40 -3.53 2.20 13.54
N TRP A 41 -3.81 2.32 14.84
CA TRP A 41 -3.86 3.60 15.54
C TRP A 41 -3.30 3.43 16.95
N VAL A 42 -2.98 4.56 17.57
CA VAL A 42 -2.56 4.62 18.97
C VAL A 42 -3.72 5.19 19.78
N ASP A 43 -4.09 4.53 20.87
CA ASP A 43 -5.16 5.00 21.73
C ASP A 43 -4.73 6.16 22.66
N ASP A 44 -5.62 6.64 23.53
CA ASP A 44 -5.32 7.71 24.49
C ASP A 44 -4.36 7.28 25.61
N GLN A 45 -4.14 5.96 25.77
CA GLN A 45 -3.19 5.38 26.72
C GLN A 45 -1.83 5.08 26.07
N GLY A 46 -1.68 5.36 24.77
CA GLY A 46 -0.47 5.05 24.02
C GLY A 46 -0.37 3.59 23.55
N VAL A 47 -1.44 2.81 23.70
CA VAL A 47 -1.50 1.42 23.25
C VAL A 47 -1.76 1.40 21.75
N THR A 48 -0.99 0.60 21.02
CA THR A 48 -1.21 0.40 19.58
C THR A 48 -2.31 -0.63 19.37
N GLU A 49 -3.39 -0.23 18.71
CA GLU A 49 -4.51 -1.10 18.35
C GLU A 49 -4.46 -1.42 16.85
N HIS A 50 -4.82 -2.66 16.51
CA HIS A 50 -4.74 -3.21 15.17
C HIS A 50 -6.10 -3.82 14.78
N SER A 51 -6.58 -3.49 13.59
CA SER A 51 -7.75 -4.14 12.99
C SER A 51 -7.41 -4.60 11.58
N THR A 52 -7.52 -5.90 11.33
CA THR A 52 -7.27 -6.49 10.01
C THR A 52 -8.58 -6.97 9.40
N ARG A 53 -8.80 -6.62 8.13
CA ARG A 53 -9.89 -7.13 7.32
C ARG A 53 -9.41 -7.49 5.93
N PHE A 54 -10.15 -8.35 5.26
CA PHE A 54 -9.95 -8.63 3.84
C PHE A 54 -10.86 -7.71 3.02
N ILE A 55 -10.31 -7.08 2.00
CA ILE A 55 -11.03 -6.21 1.07
C ILE A 55 -10.89 -6.74 -0.34
N THR A 56 -11.83 -6.40 -1.20
CA THR A 56 -11.74 -6.72 -2.62
C THR A 56 -10.88 -5.70 -3.37
N ARG A 57 -10.51 -6.01 -4.62
CA ARG A 57 -9.83 -5.05 -5.50
C ARG A 57 -10.74 -3.86 -5.79
N ALA A 58 -12.02 -4.14 -6.06
CA ALA A 58 -13.02 -3.10 -6.29
C ALA A 58 -13.14 -2.16 -5.08
N GLU A 59 -13.14 -2.69 -3.86
CA GLU A 59 -13.16 -1.89 -2.63
C GLU A 59 -11.90 -1.03 -2.48
N GLN A 60 -10.70 -1.58 -2.73
CA GLN A 60 -9.46 -0.81 -2.68
C GLN A 60 -9.50 0.35 -3.69
N GLN A 61 -9.94 0.09 -4.92
CA GLN A 61 -10.08 1.13 -5.95
C GLN A 61 -11.11 2.19 -5.56
N ALA A 62 -12.25 1.78 -4.98
CA ALA A 62 -13.25 2.70 -4.47
C ALA A 62 -12.70 3.61 -3.35
N GLN A 63 -11.86 3.07 -2.45
CA GLN A 63 -11.17 3.86 -1.43
C GLN A 63 -10.22 4.88 -2.07
N PHE A 64 -9.40 4.47 -3.05
CA PHE A 64 -8.51 5.38 -3.78
C PHE A 64 -9.29 6.50 -4.48
N ALA A 65 -10.40 6.17 -5.15
CA ALA A 65 -11.26 7.13 -5.82
C ALA A 65 -11.90 8.10 -4.82
N ALA A 66 -12.41 7.60 -3.69
CA ALA A 66 -12.96 8.43 -2.61
C ALA A 66 -11.91 9.39 -2.05
N ARG A 67 -10.67 8.93 -1.89
CA ARG A 67 -9.56 9.77 -1.43
C ARG A 67 -9.20 10.86 -2.44
N ALA A 68 -9.11 10.51 -3.72
CA ALA A 68 -8.85 11.46 -4.80
C ALA A 68 -9.96 12.52 -4.89
N ALA A 69 -11.22 12.12 -4.82
CA ALA A 69 -12.36 13.03 -4.83
C ALA A 69 -12.32 14.03 -3.67
N ARG A 70 -11.93 13.60 -2.46
CA ARG A 70 -11.76 14.50 -1.31
C ARG A 70 -10.64 15.52 -1.49
N ARG A 71 -9.54 15.12 -2.13
CA ARG A 71 -8.44 16.03 -2.47
C ARG A 71 -8.90 17.14 -3.41
N GLU A 72 -9.79 16.82 -4.34
CA GLU A 72 -10.34 17.75 -5.34
C GLU A 72 -11.50 18.59 -4.81
N ALA A 73 -12.19 18.14 -3.76
CA ALA A 73 -13.32 18.85 -3.17
C ALA A 73 -12.93 20.28 -2.71
N PRO A 74 -13.81 21.29 -2.89
CA PRO A 74 -13.56 22.65 -2.43
C PRO A 74 -13.27 22.73 -0.93
N ALA A 75 -12.39 23.63 -0.50
CA ALA A 75 -12.02 23.76 0.91
C ALA A 75 -13.22 24.04 1.84
N ALA A 76 -14.26 24.71 1.35
CA ALA A 76 -15.49 24.96 2.08
C ALA A 76 -16.29 23.68 2.42
N ASP A 77 -16.20 22.65 1.56
CA ASP A 77 -16.86 21.36 1.75
C ASP A 77 -16.03 20.37 2.59
N ARG A 78 -14.74 20.65 2.80
CA ARG A 78 -13.86 19.82 3.65
C ARG A 78 -14.17 19.97 5.15
N SER A 79 -14.71 21.13 5.53
CA SER A 79 -15.03 21.49 6.92
C SER A 79 -16.39 20.98 7.40
N ALA A 80 -17.31 20.70 6.46
CA ALA A 80 -18.72 20.40 6.75
C ALA A 80 -19.04 18.91 6.89
N LEU A 81 -18.04 18.02 6.69
CA LEU A 81 -18.16 16.62 7.07
C LEU A 81 -18.02 16.53 8.59
N ALA A 82 -19.13 16.83 9.28
CA ALA A 82 -19.32 16.54 10.69
C ALA A 82 -18.74 15.16 10.98
N TYR A 83 -17.67 15.09 11.78
CA TYR A 83 -17.02 13.85 12.18
C TYR A 83 -18.10 12.93 12.76
N PRO A 84 -18.65 11.97 11.98
CA PRO A 84 -19.45 10.93 12.60
C PRO A 84 -18.48 10.20 13.53
N ALA A 85 -18.97 9.65 14.65
CA ALA A 85 -18.18 8.91 15.64
C ALA A 85 -16.96 8.25 14.99
N PRO A 86 -15.73 8.50 15.48
CA PRO A 86 -14.50 8.28 14.71
C PRO A 86 -14.46 6.85 14.19
N VAL A 87 -14.87 6.67 12.93
CA VAL A 87 -14.73 5.40 12.26
C VAL A 87 -13.27 5.31 11.92
N ILE A 88 -12.55 4.53 12.73
CA ILE A 88 -11.14 4.24 12.53
C ILE A 88 -11.04 3.29 11.33
N ASP A 89 -10.96 3.88 10.15
CA ASP A 89 -10.86 3.18 8.87
C ASP A 89 -9.80 3.84 7.99
N CYS A 90 -9.25 3.03 7.08
CA CYS A 90 -8.38 3.47 6.02
C CYS A 90 -8.99 4.60 5.19
N ASN A 91 -10.31 4.67 5.01
CA ASN A 91 -10.94 5.70 4.19
C ASN A 91 -10.99 7.10 4.86
N ASN A 92 -10.26 7.33 5.95
CA ASN A 92 -10.17 8.65 6.58
C ASN A 92 -9.13 9.55 5.89
N GLN A 93 -9.33 10.87 5.95
CA GLN A 93 -8.36 11.84 5.45
C GLN A 93 -7.11 11.91 6.35
N ASN A 94 -7.22 11.65 7.65
CA ASN A 94 -6.08 11.68 8.59
C ASN A 94 -5.33 10.33 8.66
N SER A 95 -5.27 9.59 7.55
CA SER A 95 -4.58 8.30 7.49
C SER A 95 -3.44 8.32 6.48
N LEU A 96 -2.31 7.71 6.82
CA LEU A 96 -1.25 7.35 5.89
C LEU A 96 -1.48 5.93 5.39
N TRP A 97 -1.52 5.72 4.07
CA TRP A 97 -1.55 4.39 3.49
C TRP A 97 -0.15 3.97 3.06
N LEU A 98 0.23 2.74 3.43
CA LEU A 98 1.48 2.08 3.10
C LEU A 98 1.16 0.79 2.35
N PHE A 99 1.89 0.53 1.28
CA PHE A 99 1.71 -0.65 0.46
C PHE A 99 3.02 -1.40 0.30
N ASP A 100 2.93 -2.73 0.26
CA ASP A 100 4.08 -3.61 0.05
C ASP A 100 4.44 -3.83 -1.43
N ARG A 101 3.70 -3.18 -2.33
CA ARG A 101 4.00 -3.09 -3.77
C ARG A 101 4.13 -1.64 -4.21
N ALA A 102 4.90 -1.43 -5.28
CA ALA A 102 5.16 -0.08 -5.81
C ALA A 102 3.98 0.54 -6.56
N ASP A 103 3.02 -0.29 -6.98
CA ASP A 103 1.86 0.07 -7.81
C ASP A 103 0.58 0.32 -7.00
N TYR A 104 0.67 0.37 -5.66
CA TYR A 104 -0.47 0.55 -4.75
C TYR A 104 -1.47 -0.62 -4.70
N LEU A 105 -1.17 -1.77 -5.32
CA LEU A 105 -2.08 -2.92 -5.44
C LEU A 105 -1.73 -4.09 -4.51
N GLY A 106 -0.90 -3.84 -3.50
CA GLY A 106 -0.44 -4.82 -2.52
C GLY A 106 -1.30 -4.89 -1.26
N ARG A 107 -0.75 -5.56 -0.26
CA ARG A 107 -1.27 -5.46 1.12
C ARG A 107 -1.22 -4.00 1.54
N GLN A 108 -2.21 -3.59 2.33
CA GLN A 108 -2.39 -2.20 2.70
C GLN A 108 -2.34 -2.04 4.21
N LEU A 109 -1.47 -1.15 4.69
CA LEU A 109 -1.41 -0.70 6.08
C LEU A 109 -1.84 0.76 6.15
N CYS A 110 -2.75 1.07 7.06
CA CYS A 110 -3.24 2.41 7.30
C CYS A 110 -2.86 2.86 8.70
N LEU A 111 -1.93 3.81 8.79
CA LEU A 111 -1.64 4.50 10.04
C LEU A 111 -2.64 5.65 10.17
N TYR A 112 -3.57 5.51 11.12
CA TYR A 112 -4.56 6.54 11.42
C TYR A 112 -4.06 7.45 12.54
N ARG A 113 -4.15 8.77 12.32
CA ARG A 113 -3.96 9.79 13.35
C ARG A 113 -5.32 10.28 13.83
N ARG A 114 -5.57 10.17 15.13
CA ARG A 114 -6.81 10.65 15.73
C ARG A 114 -6.91 12.17 15.59
N PRO A 115 -8.09 12.72 15.27
CA PRO A 115 -8.35 14.16 15.36
C PRO A 115 -8.02 14.68 16.77
N GLY A 116 -7.22 15.74 16.84
CA GLY A 116 -6.72 16.30 18.10
C GLY A 116 -5.26 15.91 18.41
N ASP A 117 -4.80 14.76 17.93
CA ASP A 117 -3.40 14.34 18.15
C ASP A 117 -2.47 15.06 17.16
N SER A 118 -1.33 15.55 17.64
CA SER A 118 -0.33 16.22 16.80
C SER A 118 0.49 15.25 15.95
N LEU A 119 0.52 13.98 16.34
CA LEU A 119 1.41 12.96 15.79
C LEU A 119 0.77 11.57 15.89
N ALA A 120 0.96 10.76 14.86
CA ALA A 120 0.86 9.31 14.94
C ALA A 120 2.19 8.70 14.48
N ALA A 121 2.67 7.70 15.19
CA ALA A 121 3.93 7.02 14.91
C ALA A 121 3.72 5.51 14.96
N LEU A 122 4.44 4.77 14.10
CA LEU A 122 4.32 3.33 14.01
C LEU A 122 5.68 2.67 13.81
N ASP A 123 6.01 1.70 14.67
CA ASP A 123 7.13 0.78 14.49
C ASP A 123 6.74 -0.33 13.50
N LEU A 124 7.21 -0.20 12.26
CA LEU A 124 6.97 -1.18 11.20
C LEU A 124 7.67 -2.51 11.48
N GLY A 125 8.69 -2.53 12.35
CA GLY A 125 9.40 -3.74 12.79
C GLY A 125 8.59 -4.57 13.78
N LYS A 126 7.59 -3.97 14.42
CA LYS A 126 6.62 -4.66 15.31
C LYS A 126 5.25 -4.86 14.68
N THR A 127 4.98 -4.18 13.57
CA THR A 127 3.72 -4.29 12.84
C THR A 127 3.73 -5.50 11.92
N ILE A 128 2.93 -6.51 12.24
CA ILE A 128 2.78 -7.71 11.41
C ILE A 128 2.12 -7.34 10.08
N ARG A 129 2.70 -7.83 8.99
CA ARG A 129 2.20 -7.70 7.60
C ARG A 129 1.39 -8.91 7.17
N TYR A 130 1.83 -10.13 7.51
CA TYR A 130 1.08 -11.38 7.35
C TYR A 130 1.78 -12.56 8.01
N PHE A 131 1.02 -13.65 8.19
CA PHE A 131 1.55 -14.96 8.54
C PHE A 131 1.78 -15.79 7.28
N ASP A 132 3.02 -16.21 7.06
CA ASP A 132 3.42 -17.04 5.94
C ASP A 132 3.24 -18.52 6.33
N PRO A 133 2.37 -19.31 5.67
CA PRO A 133 2.16 -20.70 6.06
C PRO A 133 3.43 -21.56 5.91
N ALA A 134 4.41 -21.12 5.11
CA ALA A 134 5.68 -21.80 4.94
C ALA A 134 6.74 -21.40 5.99
N SER A 135 6.44 -20.44 6.88
CA SER A 135 7.39 -19.95 7.89
C SER A 135 6.74 -19.87 9.28
N PRO A 136 7.40 -20.32 10.35
CA PRO A 136 6.88 -20.17 11.70
C PRO A 136 6.94 -18.72 12.21
N PHE A 137 7.56 -17.80 11.45
CA PHE A 137 7.75 -16.41 11.86
C PHE A 137 6.82 -15.47 11.09
N PRO A 138 6.17 -14.52 11.78
CA PRO A 138 5.40 -13.48 11.10
C PRO A 138 6.30 -12.63 10.21
N ARG A 139 5.74 -12.15 9.10
CA ARG A 139 6.39 -11.14 8.26
C ARG A 139 5.96 -9.77 8.74
N TYR A 140 6.90 -8.85 8.88
CA TYR A 140 6.65 -7.49 9.37
C TYR A 140 6.65 -6.48 8.22
N TRP A 141 6.21 -5.25 8.52
CA TRP A 141 6.20 -4.13 7.59
C TRP A 141 7.57 -3.45 7.42
N ALA A 142 8.50 -3.64 8.36
CA ALA A 142 9.85 -3.10 8.25
C ALA A 142 10.54 -3.58 6.96
N GLY A 143 11.01 -2.63 6.16
CA GLY A 143 11.63 -2.91 4.86
C GLY A 143 10.67 -3.48 3.80
N ALA A 144 9.38 -3.61 4.08
CA ALA A 144 8.38 -4.12 3.14
C ALA A 144 7.65 -3.02 2.37
N VAL A 145 7.62 -1.78 2.89
CA VAL A 145 6.97 -0.64 2.22
C VAL A 145 7.62 -0.35 0.87
N ARG A 146 6.81 -0.24 -0.18
CA ARG A 146 7.23 0.04 -1.57
C ARG A 146 6.49 1.22 -2.18
N SER A 147 5.32 1.57 -1.68
CA SER A 147 4.65 2.83 -2.02
C SER A 147 3.83 3.36 -0.84
N LEU A 148 3.49 4.65 -0.90
CA LEU A 148 2.63 5.31 0.08
C LEU A 148 1.66 6.29 -0.57
N SER A 149 0.54 6.50 0.10
CA SER A 149 -0.42 7.57 -0.20
C SER A 149 -0.75 8.30 1.10
N SER A 150 -0.33 9.55 1.22
CA SER A 150 -0.65 10.38 2.37
C SER A 150 -2.03 11.03 2.24
N GLY A 151 -2.64 11.30 3.38
CA GLY A 151 -3.93 11.97 3.46
C GLY A 151 -3.80 13.49 3.61
N SER A 152 -4.65 14.11 4.42
CA SER A 152 -4.58 15.54 4.74
C SER A 152 -3.36 15.94 5.57
N ASP A 153 -2.61 14.96 6.07
CA ASP A 153 -1.46 15.14 6.94
C ASP A 153 -0.14 14.89 6.20
N LYS A 154 0.92 15.55 6.67
CA LYS A 154 2.29 15.32 6.17
C LYS A 154 3.02 14.35 7.10
N GLY A 155 4.23 13.97 6.77
CA GLY A 155 4.97 13.03 7.58
C GLY A 155 6.25 12.53 6.94
N GLN A 156 6.73 11.40 7.45
CA GLN A 156 7.96 10.79 6.94
C GLN A 156 8.01 9.29 7.21
N LEU A 157 8.74 8.58 6.34
CA LEU A 157 9.28 7.27 6.64
C LEU A 157 10.75 7.41 7.01
N SER A 158 11.18 6.69 8.04
CA SER A 158 12.54 6.78 8.57
C SER A 158 13.00 5.47 9.22
N GLN A 159 14.27 5.43 9.58
CA GLN A 159 14.85 4.39 10.42
C GLN A 159 15.02 4.90 11.86
N CYS A 160 14.15 4.45 12.76
CA CYS A 160 14.18 4.81 14.18
C CYS A 160 14.15 3.58 15.09
N ASP A 161 14.79 3.71 16.24
CA ASP A 161 14.58 2.88 17.41
C ASP A 161 13.64 3.64 18.34
N LEU A 162 12.35 3.29 18.33
CA LEU A 162 11.35 3.94 19.17
C LEU A 162 11.53 3.61 20.67
N VAL A 163 12.20 2.51 21.01
CA VAL A 163 12.48 2.15 22.42
C VAL A 163 13.53 3.10 22.99
N ARG A 164 14.54 3.44 22.19
CA ARG A 164 15.59 4.39 22.56
C ARG A 164 15.28 5.83 22.20
N ASN A 165 14.11 6.09 21.59
CA ASN A 165 13.71 7.38 21.04
C ASN A 165 14.79 8.01 20.15
N PHE A 166 15.39 7.21 19.26
CA PHE A 166 16.51 7.62 18.41
C PHE A 166 16.20 7.33 16.94
N CYS A 167 16.30 8.35 16.08
CA CYS A 167 16.22 8.19 14.64
C CYS A 167 17.60 8.40 14.02
N SER A 168 18.04 7.45 13.20
CA SER A 168 19.28 7.59 12.47
C SER A 168 19.06 8.49 11.25
N THR A 169 19.92 9.49 11.10
CA THR A 169 20.01 10.34 9.90
C THR A 169 21.22 9.95 9.05
N SER A 170 21.68 8.70 9.16
CA SER A 170 22.76 8.17 8.33
C SER A 170 22.42 8.41 6.85
N PRO A 171 23.40 8.82 6.00
CA PRO A 171 23.17 8.98 4.57
C PRO A 171 22.76 7.67 3.87
N PHE A 172 22.90 6.53 4.55
CA PHE A 172 22.50 5.22 4.07
C PHE A 172 21.10 4.78 4.54
N ASP A 173 20.52 5.47 5.52
CA ASP A 173 19.19 5.13 6.03
C ASP A 173 18.13 5.94 5.27
N PRO A 174 17.04 5.30 4.81
CA PRO A 174 16.05 5.98 4.00
C PRO A 174 15.30 7.00 4.86
N PHE A 175 15.44 8.28 4.51
CA PHE A 175 14.57 9.34 5.00
C PHE A 175 13.67 9.79 3.85
N ILE A 176 12.36 9.62 4.02
CA ILE A 176 11.37 9.90 2.97
C ILE A 176 10.29 10.79 3.56
N ALA A 177 10.49 12.10 3.46
CA ALA A 177 9.47 13.08 3.81
C ALA A 177 8.37 13.12 2.73
N PHE A 178 7.14 13.33 3.18
CA PHE A 178 5.99 13.55 2.30
C PHE A 178 5.07 14.63 2.84
N ASN A 179 4.48 15.40 1.94
CA ASN A 179 3.46 16.41 2.22
C ASN A 179 2.06 15.78 2.25
N ALA A 180 1.04 16.59 2.54
CA ALA A 180 -0.34 16.18 2.41
C ALA A 180 -0.68 15.80 0.95
N TRP A 181 -1.51 14.77 0.80
CA TRP A 181 -2.05 14.23 -0.45
C TRP A 181 -0.99 13.76 -1.46
N GLN A 182 0.20 13.41 -0.96
CA GLN A 182 1.32 12.96 -1.76
C GLN A 182 1.26 11.44 -1.94
N ASN A 183 1.44 11.01 -3.19
CA ASN A 183 1.66 9.62 -3.55
C ASN A 183 3.13 9.43 -3.89
N ILE A 184 3.79 8.42 -3.31
CA ILE A 184 5.18 8.09 -3.61
C ILE A 184 5.24 6.60 -3.96
N ALA A 185 5.71 6.31 -5.18
CA ALA A 185 6.02 4.97 -5.63
C ALA A 185 7.53 4.70 -5.48
N ASN A 186 7.90 3.42 -5.53
CA ASN A 186 9.30 2.97 -5.55
C ASN A 186 10.12 3.41 -4.34
N ILE A 187 9.52 3.31 -3.15
CA ILE A 187 10.21 3.56 -1.89
C ILE A 187 11.33 2.52 -1.71
N PRO A 188 12.60 2.96 -1.50
CA PRO A 188 13.70 2.05 -1.26
C PRO A 188 13.44 1.19 -0.01
N ALA A 189 13.87 -0.06 -0.07
CA ALA A 189 13.64 -1.03 1.00
C ALA A 189 14.56 -0.73 2.19
N SER A 190 14.02 -0.11 3.24
CA SER A 190 14.63 -0.02 4.59
C SER A 190 13.84 0.75 5.66
N PRO A 191 12.70 1.44 5.42
CA PRO A 191 12.06 2.16 6.52
C PRO A 191 11.54 1.16 7.56
N ASN A 192 11.77 1.46 8.83
CA ASN A 192 11.25 0.68 9.95
C ASN A 192 10.26 1.48 10.80
N THR A 193 10.07 2.78 10.51
CA THR A 193 9.17 3.67 11.23
C THR A 193 8.39 4.54 10.26
N ALA A 194 7.11 4.73 10.54
CA ALA A 194 6.24 5.67 9.84
C ALA A 194 5.71 6.73 10.80
N TRP A 195 5.72 7.98 10.35
CA TRP A 195 5.20 9.12 11.10
C TRP A 195 4.18 9.90 10.27
N LEU A 196 3.11 10.33 10.92
CA LEU A 196 2.07 11.19 10.35
C LEU A 196 1.82 12.36 11.31
N ASN A 197 1.90 13.60 10.83
CA ASN A 197 1.79 14.80 11.65
C ASN A 197 0.99 15.92 10.96
N THR A 198 0.47 16.84 11.76
CA THR A 198 -0.34 17.97 11.29
C THR A 198 0.45 19.21 10.90
N TYR A 199 1.71 19.31 11.34
CA TYR A 199 2.54 20.51 11.22
C TYR A 199 3.44 20.44 10.05
#